data_AF-A0A9W5QZS0-F1
#
_entry.id   AF-A0A9W5QZS0-F1
#
_cell.length_a   1.000
_cell.length_b   1.000
_cell.length_c   1.000
_cell.angle_alpha   90.00
_cell.angle_beta   90.00
_cell.angle_gamma   90.00
#
_symmetry.space_group_name_H-M   'P 1'
#
loop_
_entity.id
_entity.type
_entity.pdbx_description
1 polymer ?
#
loop_
_entity_poly.entity_id
_entity_poly.type
_entity_poly.pdbx_seq_one_letter_code
_entity_poly.pdbx_strand_id
1 'polypeptide(L)'
;MSKIYRCCLVCDHRIKTYQSPKEKYQEVTVCPKCNGAFVDMWKLEKHKKNISQHKDCEHKYQMLNSETISFYADGGQTIQEVSATFYCEKCLDIQYQKKKIEKWG
;
A
#
# COMPACT_ATOMS: atom_id res chain seq x y z
N MET A 1 19.53 -25.34 -6.35
CA MET A 1 19.50 -24.21 -5.40
C MET A 1 19.21 -22.95 -6.19
N SER A 2 18.16 -22.22 -5.86
CA SER A 2 17.81 -20.99 -6.58
C SER A 2 18.45 -19.80 -5.86
N LYS A 3 19.17 -18.96 -6.61
CA LYS A 3 19.73 -17.70 -6.10
C LYS A 3 18.60 -16.67 -6.04
N ILE A 4 18.31 -16.17 -4.85
CA ILE A 4 17.28 -15.14 -4.63
C ILE A 4 17.96 -13.89 -4.09
N TYR A 5 17.70 -12.75 -4.73
CA TYR A 5 18.19 -11.45 -4.27
C TYR A 5 17.06 -10.71 -3.58
N ARG A 6 17.25 -10.32 -2.32
CA ARG A 6 16.21 -9.65 -1.52
C ARG A 6 16.63 -8.25 -1.10
N CYS A 7 15.67 -7.33 -1.04
CA CYS A 7 15.85 -5.95 -0.58
C CYS A 7 14.78 -5.59 0.46
N CYS A 8 15.17 -4.87 1.50
CA CYS A 8 14.22 -4.37 2.49
C CYS A 8 13.62 -3.07 2.00
N LEU A 9 12.29 -2.93 2.11
CA LEU A 9 11.58 -1.71 1.72
C LEU A 9 11.68 -0.59 2.77
N VAL A 10 12.21 -0.88 3.97
CA VAL A 10 12.31 0.08 5.08
C VAL A 10 13.74 0.61 5.25
N CYS A 11 14.74 -0.27 5.24
CA CYS A 11 16.14 0.10 5.54
C CYS A 11 17.11 -0.11 4.38
N ASP A 12 16.61 -0.43 3.18
CA ASP A 12 17.39 -0.71 1.97
C ASP A 12 18.47 -1.80 2.08
N HIS A 13 18.44 -2.58 3.17
CA HIS A 13 19.34 -3.71 3.33
C HIS A 13 19.11 -4.71 2.19
N ARG A 14 20.20 -5.19 1.58
CA ARG A 14 20.17 -6.19 0.50
C ARG A 14 20.93 -7.44 0.91
N ILE A 15 20.39 -8.59 0.55
CA ILE A 15 21.07 -9.88 0.74
C ILE A 15 20.87 -10.78 -0.47
N LYS A 16 21.86 -11.65 -0.70
CA LYS A 16 21.75 -12.77 -1.62
C LYS A 16 21.56 -14.05 -0.81
N THR A 17 20.41 -14.66 -0.95
CA THR A 17 20.06 -15.92 -0.28
C THR A 17 20.03 -17.07 -1.27
N TYR A 18 20.32 -18.28 -0.80
CA TYR A 18 20.14 -19.51 -1.55
C TYR A 18 18.91 -20.23 -1.01
N GLN A 19 17.93 -20.49 -1.87
CA GLN A 19 16.79 -21.29 -1.49
C GLN A 19 17.03 -22.76 -1.83
N SER A 20 16.77 -23.61 -0.83
CA SER A 20 16.81 -25.06 -0.99
C SER A 20 15.57 -25.54 -1.75
N PRO A 21 15.66 -26.58 -2.60
CA PRO A 21 14.51 -27.12 -3.33
C PRO A 21 13.34 -27.59 -2.45
N LYS A 22 13.62 -27.90 -1.18
CA LYS A 22 12.64 -28.36 -0.18
C LYS A 22 11.93 -27.21 0.53
N GLU A 23 12.43 -25.98 0.44
CA GLU A 23 11.82 -24.83 1.11
C GLU A 23 10.77 -24.19 0.20
N LYS A 24 9.57 -23.96 0.74
CA LYS A 24 8.51 -23.26 0.01
C LYS A 24 8.97 -21.83 -0.29
N TYR A 25 8.87 -21.43 -1.55
CA TYR A 25 9.17 -20.07 -1.97
C TYR A 25 8.25 -19.06 -1.27
N GLN A 26 8.86 -18.01 -0.72
CA GLN A 26 8.18 -16.86 -0.16
C GLN A 26 8.76 -15.59 -0.80
N GLU A 27 7.87 -14.84 -1.45
CA GLU A 27 8.19 -13.60 -2.16
C GLU A 27 8.52 -12.46 -1.18
N VAL A 28 7.81 -12.43 -0.05
CA VAL A 28 8.01 -11.50 1.05
C VAL A 28 8.41 -12.28 2.29
N THR A 29 9.46 -11.81 2.95
CA THR A 29 10.00 -12.33 4.22
C THR A 29 10.24 -11.16 5.18
N VAL A 30 10.68 -11.45 6.40
CA VAL A 30 11.00 -10.42 7.40
C VAL A 30 12.46 -9.99 7.27
N CYS A 31 12.73 -8.68 7.31
CA CYS A 31 14.08 -8.15 7.27
C CYS A 31 14.81 -8.45 8.59
N PRO A 32 15.98 -9.07 8.57
CA PRO A 32 16.71 -9.40 9.80
C PRO A 32 17.28 -8.18 10.54
N LYS A 33 17.28 -6.99 9.92
CA LYS A 33 17.83 -5.77 10.52
C LYS A 33 16.80 -4.90 11.21
N CYS A 34 15.60 -4.79 10.65
CA CYS A 34 14.59 -3.83 11.11
C CYS A 34 13.18 -4.41 11.18
N ASN A 35 13.02 -5.72 10.97
CA ASN A 35 11.74 -6.42 10.89
C ASN A 35 10.78 -5.90 9.82
N GLY A 36 11.24 -5.03 8.92
CA GLY A 36 10.46 -4.54 7.78
C GLY A 36 10.26 -5.61 6.69
N ALA A 37 9.42 -5.31 5.70
CA ALA A 37 9.18 -6.19 4.56
C ALA A 37 10.46 -6.40 3.74
N PHE A 38 10.82 -7.66 3.51
CA PHE A 38 12.03 -8.09 2.81
C PHE A 38 11.67 -8.89 1.57
N VAL A 39 11.76 -8.25 0.42
CA VAL A 39 11.11 -8.70 -0.82
C VAL A 39 12.12 -9.21 -1.84
N ASP A 40 11.74 -10.22 -2.62
CA ASP A 40 12.50 -10.70 -3.79
C ASP A 40 12.50 -9.64 -4.90
N MET A 41 13.70 -9.19 -5.29
CA MET A 41 13.87 -8.16 -6.30
C MET A 41 13.44 -8.63 -7.70
N TRP A 42 13.62 -9.90 -8.06
CA TRP A 42 13.24 -10.40 -9.38
C TRP A 42 11.73 -10.35 -9.59
N LYS A 43 10.97 -10.72 -8.55
CA LYS A 43 9.51 -10.58 -8.57
C LYS A 43 9.08 -9.14 -8.54
N LEU A 44 9.70 -8.32 -7.68
CA LEU A 44 9.41 -6.89 -7.61
C LEU A 44 9.61 -6.20 -8.96
N GLU A 45 10.70 -6.50 -9.67
CA GLU A 45 10.97 -5.98 -11.02
C GLU A 45 9.93 -6.46 -12.05
N LYS A 46 9.51 -7.73 -11.97
CA LYS A 46 8.43 -8.25 -12.82
C LYS A 46 7.13 -7.49 -12.60
N HIS A 47 6.76 -7.23 -11.35
CA HIS A 47 5.58 -6.44 -11.00
C HIS A 47 5.71 -4.97 -11.43
N LYS A 48 6.87 -4.33 -11.21
CA LYS A 48 7.15 -2.96 -11.66
C LYS A 48 7.05 -2.79 -13.18
N LYS A 49 7.52 -3.78 -13.95
CA LYS A 49 7.38 -3.76 -15.41
C LYS A 49 5.91 -3.76 -15.83
N ASN A 50 5.05 -4.54 -15.18
CA ASN A 50 3.61 -4.50 -15.43
C ASN A 50 3.00 -3.15 -15.06
N ILE A 51 3.38 -2.55 -13.92
CA ILE A 51 2.87 -1.23 -13.50
C ILE A 51 3.32 -0.12 -14.47
N SER A 52 4.55 -0.21 -15.00
CA SER A 52 5.07 0.80 -15.92
C SER A 52 4.38 0.84 -17.30
N GLN A 53 3.60 -0.19 -17.64
CA GLN A 53 2.71 -0.19 -18.81
C GLN A 53 1.45 0.67 -18.58
N HIS A 54 1.19 1.08 -17.33
CA HIS A 54 0.07 1.92 -16.93
C HIS A 54 0.49 3.36 -16.59
N LYS A 55 1.59 3.87 -17.19
CA LYS A 55 2.06 5.24 -16.99
C LYS A 55 1.06 6.30 -17.45
N ASP A 56 0.26 6.01 -18.47
CA ASP A 56 -0.78 6.89 -18.99
C ASP A 56 -2.15 6.54 -18.42
N CYS A 57 -2.22 6.32 -17.11
CA CYS A 57 -3.51 6.18 -16.46
C CYS A 57 -4.16 7.56 -16.26
N GLU A 58 -5.30 7.81 -16.90
CA GLU A 58 -6.18 8.96 -16.59
C GLU A 58 -6.76 8.92 -15.16
N HIS A 59 -6.39 7.91 -14.36
CA HIS A 59 -6.86 7.67 -12.98
C HIS A 59 -8.38 7.83 -12.83
N LYS A 60 -9.13 7.00 -13.56
CA LYS A 60 -10.57 6.82 -13.32
C LYS A 60 -10.76 6.07 -12.00
N TYR A 61 -10.65 6.79 -10.90
CA TYR A 61 -10.85 6.26 -9.56
C TYR A 61 -12.31 5.86 -9.37
N GLN A 62 -12.52 4.62 -8.94
CA GLN A 62 -13.78 4.14 -8.43
C GLN A 62 -13.79 4.30 -6.90
N MET A 63 -14.91 4.74 -6.35
CA MET A 63 -15.07 4.83 -4.89
C MET A 63 -15.34 3.43 -4.34
N LEU A 64 -14.44 2.93 -3.49
CA LEU A 64 -14.56 1.63 -2.82
C LEU A 64 -15.42 1.73 -1.56
N ASN A 65 -15.14 2.73 -0.73
CA ASN A 65 -15.84 2.95 0.52
C ASN A 65 -15.92 4.45 0.83
N SER A 66 -16.91 4.81 1.63
CA SER A 66 -16.96 6.10 2.32
C SER A 66 -17.54 5.92 3.70
N GLU A 67 -17.00 6.65 4.65
CA GLU A 67 -17.48 6.69 6.03
C GLU A 67 -17.72 8.14 6.41
N THR A 68 -18.72 8.35 7.25
CA THR A 68 -19.04 9.64 7.82
C THR A 68 -19.25 9.47 9.31
N ILE A 69 -18.46 10.16 10.10
CA ILE A 69 -18.52 10.13 11.56
C ILE A 69 -18.92 11.52 12.03
N SER A 70 -19.99 11.63 12.82
CA SER A 70 -20.45 12.89 13.41
C SER A 70 -20.16 12.92 14.91
N PHE A 71 -19.63 14.03 15.38
CA PHE A 71 -19.41 14.34 16.79
C PHE A 71 -20.28 15.53 17.19
N TYR A 72 -20.97 15.40 18.31
CA TYR A 72 -21.74 16.47 18.92
C TYR A 72 -20.92 17.10 20.03
N ALA A 73 -20.75 18.43 20.00
CA ALA A 73 -20.18 19.17 21.11
C ALA A 73 -21.32 19.78 21.95
N ASP A 74 -21.12 19.88 23.26
CA ASP A 74 -22.11 20.36 24.25
C ASP A 74 -22.60 21.81 24.02
N GLY A 75 -22.06 22.52 23.01
CA GLY A 75 -22.45 23.86 22.60
C GLY A 75 -23.23 23.93 21.27
N GLY A 76 -23.77 22.82 20.76
CA GLY A 76 -24.53 22.80 19.48
C GLY A 76 -23.67 22.75 18.22
N GLN A 77 -22.35 22.87 18.36
CA GLN A 77 -21.39 22.68 17.28
C GLN A 77 -21.36 21.20 16.86
N THR A 78 -21.53 20.94 15.56
CA THR A 78 -21.44 19.58 15.02
C THR A 78 -20.18 19.46 14.17
N ILE A 79 -19.32 18.51 14.52
CA ILE A 79 -18.13 18.17 13.73
C ILE A 79 -18.47 16.92 12.93
N GLN A 80 -18.31 16.99 11.61
CA GLN A 80 -18.50 15.85 10.73
C GLN A 80 -17.17 15.51 10.07
N GLU A 81 -16.75 14.26 10.18
CA GLU A 81 -15.55 13.73 9.56
C GLU A 81 -15.97 12.79 8.44
N VAL A 82 -15.55 13.10 7.22
CA VAL A 82 -15.86 12.30 6.03
C VAL A 82 -14.57 11.70 5.51
N SER A 83 -14.53 10.38 5.33
CA SER A 83 -13.42 9.67 4.69
C SER A 83 -13.91 8.84 3.51
N ALA A 84 -13.07 8.70 2.49
CA ALA A 84 -13.36 7.89 1.33
C ALA A 84 -12.09 7.21 0.80
N THR A 85 -12.23 5.94 0.37
CA THR A 85 -11.18 5.19 -0.30
C THR A 85 -11.52 5.05 -1.78
N PHE A 86 -10.53 5.31 -2.62
CA PHE A 86 -10.61 5.31 -4.06
C PHE A 86 -9.65 4.28 -4.63
N TYR A 87 -10.06 3.58 -5.68
CA TYR A 87 -9.24 2.57 -6.33
C TYR A 87 -9.23 2.74 -7.83
N CYS A 88 -8.06 2.59 -8.43
CA CYS A 88 -7.90 2.56 -9.86
C CYS A 88 -7.42 1.17 -10.30
N GLU A 89 -8.32 0.41 -10.94
CA GLU A 89 -8.03 -0.92 -11.47
C GLU A 89 -6.87 -0.95 -12.47
N LYS A 90 -6.65 0.15 -13.19
CA LYS A 90 -5.62 0.22 -14.23
C LYS A 90 -4.22 0.24 -13.62
N CYS A 91 -3.98 1.06 -12.60
CA CYS A 91 -2.66 1.13 -11.95
C CYS A 91 -2.58 0.33 -10.64
N LEU A 92 -3.67 -0.33 -10.24
CA LEU A 92 -3.84 -0.97 -8.94
C LEU A 92 -3.55 -0.02 -7.77
N ASP A 93 -3.80 1.27 -7.98
CA ASP A 93 -3.54 2.32 -6.99
C ASP A 93 -4.74 2.53 -6.07
N ILE A 94 -4.47 2.78 -4.79
CA ILE A 94 -5.47 3.04 -3.77
C ILE A 94 -5.17 4.38 -3.11
N GLN A 95 -6.15 5.28 -3.09
CA GLN A 95 -6.07 6.56 -2.42
C GLN A 95 -7.07 6.66 -1.28
N TYR A 96 -6.63 7.21 -0.15
CA TYR A 96 -7.48 7.49 1.00
C TYR A 96 -7.55 9.00 1.20
N GLN A 97 -8.77 9.55 1.28
CA GLN A 97 -9.00 10.95 1.59
C GLN A 97 -9.84 11.10 2.85
N LYS A 98 -9.54 12.13 3.62
CA LYS A 98 -10.22 12.45 4.88
C LYS A 98 -10.40 13.96 5.01
N LYS A 99 -11.61 14.40 5.36
CA LYS A 99 -11.94 15.82 5.53
C LYS A 99 -12.82 16.04 6.76
N LYS A 100 -12.44 17.01 7.59
CA LYS A 100 -13.25 17.50 8.71
C LYS A 100 -14.10 18.67 8.23
N ILE A 101 -15.38 18.67 8.60
CA ILE A 101 -16.38 19.70 8.30
C ILE A 101 -16.93 20.18 9.63
N GLU A 102 -16.79 21.47 9.91
CA GLU A 102 -17.31 22.10 11.12
C GLU A 102 -18.57 22.89 10.77
N LYS A 103 -19.70 22.52 11.38
CA LYS A 103 -20.96 23.25 11.23
C LYS A 103 -21.22 24.06 12.49
N TRP A 104 -21.36 25.37 12.31
CA TRP A 104 -21.82 26.30 13.34
C TRP A 104 -23.33 26.43 13.20
N GLY A 105 -24.06 26.14 14.28
CA GLY A 105 -25.51 26.29 14.37
C GLY A 105 -25.94 27.71 14.71
#